data_AF-A0A7N0REJ1-F1
#
_entry.id   AF-A0A7N0REJ1-F1
#
_cell.length_a   1.000
_cell.length_b   1.000
_cell.length_c   1.000
_cell.angle_alpha   90.00
_cell.angle_beta   90.00
_cell.angle_gamma   90.00
#
_symmetry.space_group_name_H-M   'P 1'
#
loop_
_entity.id
_entity.type
_entity.pdbx_description
1 polymer ?
#
loop_
_entity_poly.entity_id
_entity_poly.type
_entity_poly.pdbx_seq_one_letter_code
_entity_poly.pdbx_strand_id
1 'polypeptide(L)'
;MSLYKQARSLQPSQATETDRKFLQIVAETTPVESPPGDAQKTTGCCQDVFKPPERGEDYTILQGLCNLDMLIIFIATACGIGGTITAIGNLGQIGSSLGYPKRNISIFVSLVSIWSFLGRVITGFGSEILLQKYKFPRPLMIALTLILACVGHLLIAFNIPNGLYAASIVIGFCSGAQWPLMYAVISELFGLKYYSTLYNFGTMASPVGSYILNVRTVGYLYDKKARKQIAAAGLAHKADESLNCAGGQCYKVAFIIIGLAAAFGALMWAVLVVRTRKFYSSDIYKKFREEGKTDGESEVAKNQSEVGDLRVPRN
;
A
#
# COMPACT_ATOMS: atom_id res chain seq x y z
N MET A 1 1.59 33.95 -8.75
CA MET A 1 2.54 34.48 -9.75
C MET A 1 3.65 35.29 -9.08
N SER A 2 4.45 34.67 -8.18
CA SER A 2 5.59 35.36 -7.52
C SER A 2 6.59 34.40 -6.85
N LEU A 3 6.90 33.28 -7.48
CA LEU A 3 8.03 32.41 -7.08
C LEU A 3 8.86 31.90 -8.28
N TYR A 4 8.36 32.07 -9.50
CA TYR A 4 9.04 31.69 -10.74
C TYR A 4 10.18 32.65 -11.15
N LYS A 5 10.33 33.80 -10.48
CA LYS A 5 11.31 34.84 -10.84
C LYS A 5 12.60 34.84 -10.01
N GLN A 6 12.79 33.90 -9.08
CA GLN A 6 13.95 33.90 -8.18
C GLN A 6 14.99 32.79 -8.43
N ALA A 7 14.87 32.05 -9.55
CA ALA A 7 15.87 31.06 -9.97
C ALA A 7 16.73 31.52 -11.16
N ARG A 8 16.63 32.78 -11.59
CA ARG A 8 17.25 33.29 -12.84
C ARG A 8 18.45 34.23 -12.64
N SER A 9 19.26 34.01 -11.60
CA SER A 9 20.43 34.86 -11.35
C SER A 9 21.64 34.14 -10.72
N LEU A 10 22.02 32.98 -11.25
CA LEU A 10 23.37 32.45 -11.06
C LEU A 10 23.98 32.21 -12.45
N GLN A 11 24.98 33.04 -12.78
CA GLN A 11 25.75 32.94 -14.01
C GLN A 11 26.62 31.66 -14.03
N PRO A 12 26.95 31.16 -15.23
CA PRO A 12 27.57 29.86 -15.44
C PRO A 12 29.10 29.97 -15.36
N SER A 13 29.72 29.28 -14.40
CA SER A 13 31.16 29.01 -14.42
C SER A 13 31.47 27.88 -13.46
N GLN A 14 32.17 26.85 -13.98
CA GLN A 14 32.58 25.59 -13.33
C GLN A 14 31.59 24.41 -13.44
N ALA A 15 31.33 23.96 -14.67
CA ALA A 15 30.99 22.56 -14.94
C ALA A 15 32.29 21.81 -15.28
N THR A 16 32.55 20.70 -14.58
CA THR A 16 33.75 19.89 -14.75
C THR A 16 33.69 19.07 -16.05
N GLU A 17 34.83 18.60 -16.56
CA GLU A 17 34.91 17.78 -17.79
C GLU A 17 34.05 16.50 -17.70
N THR A 18 33.86 15.99 -16.50
CA THR A 18 32.99 14.85 -16.17
C THR A 18 31.50 15.15 -16.38
N ASP A 19 31.04 16.37 -16.04
CA ASP A 19 29.64 16.79 -16.22
C ASP A 19 29.29 16.94 -17.71
N ARG A 20 30.27 17.35 -18.52
CA ARG A 20 30.11 17.44 -19.99
C ARG A 20 29.99 16.07 -20.64
N LYS A 21 30.79 15.08 -20.20
CA LYS A 21 30.68 13.69 -20.67
C LYS A 21 29.35 13.05 -20.29
N PHE A 22 28.84 13.32 -19.08
CA PHE A 22 27.53 12.80 -18.65
C PHE A 22 26.38 13.37 -19.48
N LEU A 23 26.41 14.65 -19.80
CA LEU A 23 25.39 15.29 -20.65
C LEU A 23 25.45 14.82 -22.11
N GLN A 24 26.64 14.46 -22.62
CA GLN A 24 26.79 13.89 -23.95
C GLN A 24 26.20 12.46 -24.02
N ILE A 25 26.41 11.64 -22.98
CA ILE A 25 25.85 10.28 -22.87
C ILE A 25 24.31 10.32 -22.79
N VAL A 26 23.72 11.34 -22.16
CA VAL A 26 22.26 11.50 -22.08
C VAL A 26 21.66 12.02 -23.39
N ALA A 27 22.39 12.83 -24.16
CA ALA A 27 21.93 13.40 -25.42
C ALA A 27 21.98 12.43 -26.61
N GLU A 28 22.70 11.31 -26.49
CA GLU A 28 22.90 10.32 -27.57
C GLU A 28 22.10 9.02 -27.33
N THR A 29 20.96 9.11 -26.64
CA THR A 29 19.94 8.05 -26.71
C THR A 29 18.96 8.39 -27.84
N THR A 30 19.16 7.70 -28.96
CA THR A 30 18.26 7.70 -30.12
C THR A 30 16.83 7.33 -29.69
N PRO A 31 15.79 7.85 -30.37
CA PRO A 31 14.43 7.34 -30.19
C PRO A 31 14.40 5.89 -30.64
N VAL A 32 13.98 4.98 -29.75
CA VAL A 32 13.70 3.58 -30.13
C VAL A 32 12.53 3.60 -31.11
N GLU A 33 12.85 3.38 -32.38
CA GLU A 33 11.88 3.13 -33.44
C GLU A 33 11.20 1.78 -33.16
N SER A 34 9.90 1.84 -32.89
CA SER A 34 9.04 0.67 -32.71
C SER A 34 8.88 -0.09 -34.04
N PRO A 35 8.95 -1.44 -34.06
CA PRO A 35 8.78 -2.21 -35.28
C PRO A 35 7.36 -2.04 -35.87
N PRO A 36 7.19 -2.09 -37.19
CA PRO A 36 5.92 -1.84 -37.84
C PRO A 36 5.04 -3.09 -37.82
N GLY A 37 3.79 -2.91 -37.41
CA GLY A 37 2.70 -3.83 -37.76
C GLY A 37 2.15 -4.66 -36.61
N ASP A 38 1.22 -4.08 -35.86
CA ASP A 38 -0.10 -4.71 -35.78
C ASP A 38 -1.15 -3.60 -35.85
N ALA A 39 -1.93 -3.63 -36.93
CA ALA A 39 -3.03 -2.72 -37.13
C ALA A 39 -4.12 -3.02 -36.10
N GLN A 40 -4.01 -2.41 -34.91
CA GLN A 40 -5.09 -2.37 -33.95
C GLN A 40 -6.23 -1.57 -34.57
N LYS A 41 -7.24 -2.30 -35.05
CA LYS A 41 -8.59 -1.78 -35.29
C LYS A 41 -8.95 -0.88 -34.10
N THR A 42 -9.19 0.39 -34.39
CA THR A 42 -9.75 1.36 -33.45
C THR A 42 -11.18 0.97 -33.11
N THR A 43 -11.35 -0.04 -32.24
CA THR A 43 -12.60 -0.27 -31.53
C THR A 43 -12.65 0.68 -30.34
N GLY A 44 -13.82 1.31 -30.13
CA GLY A 44 -13.96 2.48 -29.26
C GLY A 44 -13.40 2.26 -27.86
N CYS A 45 -12.66 3.25 -27.37
CA CYS A 45 -11.97 3.35 -26.07
C CYS A 45 -12.72 2.77 -24.85
N CYS A 46 -14.07 2.69 -24.90
CA CYS A 46 -14.91 2.21 -23.82
C CYS A 46 -15.40 0.75 -23.94
N GLN A 47 -15.35 0.10 -25.11
CA GLN A 47 -15.91 -1.25 -25.28
C GLN A 47 -15.01 -2.36 -24.72
N ASP A 48 -13.68 -2.17 -24.74
CA ASP A 48 -12.72 -3.15 -24.24
C ASP A 48 -12.41 -2.98 -22.74
N VAL A 49 -12.91 -1.92 -22.09
CA VAL A 49 -12.75 -1.66 -20.65
C VAL A 49 -13.47 -2.71 -19.79
N PHE A 50 -14.61 -3.22 -20.26
CA PHE A 50 -15.44 -4.20 -19.52
C PHE A 50 -15.14 -5.66 -19.88
N LYS A 51 -14.10 -5.91 -20.68
CA LYS A 51 -13.59 -7.25 -20.98
C LYS A 51 -12.22 -7.42 -20.30
N PRO A 52 -12.20 -7.77 -18.99
CA PRO A 52 -10.95 -7.93 -18.28
C PRO A 52 -10.14 -9.12 -18.83
N PRO A 53 -8.81 -9.00 -18.96
CA PRO A 53 -7.93 -10.13 -19.21
C PRO A 53 -8.02 -11.20 -18.12
N GLU A 54 -7.44 -12.37 -18.37
CA GLU A 54 -7.25 -13.36 -17.29
C GLU A 54 -6.39 -12.78 -16.17
N ARG A 55 -6.59 -13.25 -14.93
CA ARG A 55 -5.80 -12.77 -13.78
C ARG A 55 -4.34 -13.15 -13.96
N GLY A 56 -3.44 -12.21 -13.72
CA GLY A 56 -2.01 -12.38 -13.96
C GLY A 56 -1.54 -12.01 -15.37
N GLU A 57 -2.47 -11.73 -16.30
CA GLU A 57 -2.14 -11.04 -17.55
C GLU A 57 -2.02 -9.54 -17.31
N ASP A 58 -1.39 -8.83 -18.26
CA ASP A 58 -1.25 -7.38 -18.18
C ASP A 58 -2.57 -6.65 -18.44
N TYR A 59 -3.08 -5.98 -17.42
CA TYR A 59 -4.26 -5.12 -17.54
C TYR A 59 -3.88 -3.78 -18.13
N THR A 60 -4.71 -3.23 -19.03
CA THR A 60 -4.65 -1.79 -19.31
C THR A 60 -5.10 -0.98 -18.08
N ILE A 61 -4.70 0.29 -18.01
CA ILE A 61 -5.03 1.17 -16.87
C ILE A 61 -6.55 1.21 -16.63
N LEU A 62 -7.36 1.50 -17.65
CA LEU A 62 -8.81 1.61 -17.49
C LEU A 62 -9.47 0.27 -17.12
N GLN A 63 -9.01 -0.84 -17.71
CA GLN A 63 -9.50 -2.17 -17.33
C GLN A 63 -9.19 -2.48 -15.88
N GLY A 64 -7.98 -2.17 -15.40
CA GLY A 64 -7.58 -2.40 -14.02
C GLY A 64 -8.37 -1.53 -13.04
N LEU A 65 -8.53 -0.23 -13.33
CA LEU A 65 -9.27 0.70 -12.48
C LEU A 65 -10.76 0.35 -12.34
N CYS A 66 -11.39 -0.09 -13.44
CA CYS A 66 -12.80 -0.47 -13.46
C CYS A 66 -13.02 -1.95 -13.10
N ASN A 67 -11.97 -2.72 -12.80
CA ASN A 67 -12.10 -4.12 -12.44
C ASN A 67 -12.72 -4.29 -11.05
N LEU A 68 -13.63 -5.26 -10.91
CA LEU A 68 -14.28 -5.57 -9.64
C LEU A 68 -13.28 -5.95 -8.54
N ASP A 69 -12.22 -6.70 -8.87
CA ASP A 69 -11.19 -7.09 -7.90
C ASP A 69 -10.42 -5.86 -7.40
N MET A 70 -10.15 -4.88 -8.26
CA MET A 70 -9.52 -3.61 -7.88
C MET A 70 -10.44 -2.76 -6.99
N LEU A 71 -11.74 -2.70 -7.29
CA LEU A 71 -12.72 -2.02 -6.44
C LEU A 71 -12.85 -2.67 -5.05
N ILE A 72 -12.83 -4.01 -4.99
CA ILE A 72 -12.80 -4.75 -3.72
C ILE A 72 -11.54 -4.39 -2.93
N ILE A 73 -10.36 -4.42 -3.58
CA ILE A 73 -9.09 -4.03 -2.96
C ILE A 73 -9.17 -2.59 -2.44
N PHE A 74 -9.69 -1.65 -3.24
CA PHE A 74 -9.82 -0.24 -2.86
C PHE A 74 -10.69 -0.08 -1.60
N ILE A 75 -11.90 -0.65 -1.60
CA ILE A 75 -12.82 -0.57 -0.45
C ILE A 75 -12.19 -1.22 0.78
N ALA A 76 -11.63 -2.42 0.62
CA ALA A 76 -11.00 -3.16 1.72
C ALA A 76 -9.81 -2.41 2.32
N THR A 77 -9.00 -1.77 1.48
CA THR A 77 -7.85 -0.96 1.87
C THR A 77 -8.27 0.30 2.62
N ALA A 78 -9.31 1.01 2.13
CA ALA A 78 -9.84 2.19 2.81
C ALA A 78 -10.36 1.86 4.22
N CYS A 79 -11.13 0.77 4.36
CA CYS A 79 -11.70 0.38 5.64
C CYS A 79 -10.68 -0.26 6.61
N GLY A 80 -9.72 -1.03 6.08
CA GLY A 80 -8.71 -1.73 6.86
C GLY A 80 -7.45 -0.91 7.16
N ILE A 81 -6.68 -0.58 6.12
CA ILE A 81 -5.41 0.16 6.25
C ILE A 81 -5.67 1.59 6.74
N GLY A 82 -6.75 2.22 6.29
CA GLY A 82 -7.16 3.53 6.81
C GLY A 82 -7.32 3.54 8.33
N GLY A 83 -7.82 2.45 8.92
CA GLY A 83 -7.98 2.29 10.36
C GLY A 83 -6.65 2.19 11.12
N THR A 84 -5.70 1.39 10.62
CA THR A 84 -4.37 1.27 11.24
C THR A 84 -3.59 2.59 11.15
N ILE A 85 -3.65 3.30 10.01
CA ILE A 85 -3.06 4.63 9.86
C ILE A 85 -3.71 5.64 10.82
N THR A 86 -5.04 5.61 10.96
CA THR A 86 -5.76 6.49 11.90
C THR A 86 -5.30 6.25 13.34
N ALA A 87 -5.13 4.98 13.74
CA ALA A 87 -4.67 4.64 15.07
C ALA A 87 -3.24 5.13 15.35
N ILE A 88 -2.33 4.93 14.39
CA ILE A 88 -0.94 5.40 14.49
C ILE A 88 -0.88 6.93 14.54
N GLY A 89 -1.62 7.61 13.65
CA GLY A 89 -1.64 9.08 13.58
C GLY A 89 -2.20 9.76 14.84
N ASN A 90 -3.05 9.05 15.60
CA ASN A 90 -3.61 9.56 16.86
C ASN A 90 -2.93 9.00 18.11
N LEU A 91 -1.91 8.14 17.99
CA LEU A 91 -1.34 7.41 19.11
C LEU A 91 -0.87 8.31 20.25
N GLY A 92 -0.29 9.46 19.90
CA GLY A 92 0.11 10.48 20.87
C GLY A 92 -1.06 11.02 21.70
N GLN A 93 -2.13 11.44 21.03
CA GLN A 93 -3.33 11.98 21.69
C GLN A 93 -4.08 10.91 22.48
N ILE A 94 -4.14 9.67 21.96
CA ILE A 94 -4.69 8.52 22.69
C ILE A 94 -3.92 8.33 24.00
N GLY A 95 -2.59 8.23 23.93
CA GLY A 95 -1.75 8.08 25.12
C GLY A 95 -1.94 9.22 26.13
N SER A 96 -1.99 10.47 25.67
CA SER A 96 -2.24 11.62 26.54
C SER A 96 -3.64 11.58 27.18
N SER A 97 -4.68 11.24 26.42
CA SER A 97 -6.05 11.13 26.96
C SER A 97 -6.17 10.06 28.04
N LEU A 98 -5.36 9.00 27.98
CA LEU A 98 -5.33 7.93 28.97
C LEU A 98 -4.42 8.24 30.18
N GLY A 99 -3.77 9.41 30.20
CA GLY A 99 -2.90 9.84 31.30
C GLY A 99 -1.49 9.25 31.25
N TYR A 100 -1.04 8.69 30.12
CA TYR A 100 0.33 8.19 30.01
C TYR A 100 1.33 9.36 29.99
N PRO A 101 2.48 9.23 30.68
CA PRO A 101 3.55 10.21 30.59
C PRO A 101 4.15 10.22 29.18
N LYS A 102 4.66 11.38 28.74
CA LYS A 102 5.25 11.57 27.40
C LYS A 102 6.30 10.51 27.05
N ARG A 103 7.12 10.08 28.03
CA ARG A 103 8.11 9.01 27.85
C ARG A 103 7.48 7.70 27.39
N ASN A 104 6.35 7.29 27.99
CA ASN A 104 5.66 6.05 27.62
C ASN A 104 5.04 6.15 26.22
N ILE A 105 4.50 7.33 25.89
CA ILE A 105 3.96 7.61 24.56
C ILE A 105 5.06 7.48 23.49
N SER A 106 6.25 8.03 23.74
CA SER A 106 7.40 7.85 22.84
C SER A 106 7.79 6.38 22.67
N ILE A 107 7.75 5.58 23.75
CA ILE A 107 7.98 4.12 23.67
C ILE A 107 6.93 3.45 22.78
N PHE A 108 5.64 3.81 22.91
CA PHE A 108 4.57 3.25 22.07
C PHE A 108 4.80 3.56 20.58
N VAL A 109 5.20 4.79 20.25
CA VAL A 109 5.55 5.18 18.88
C VAL A 109 6.76 4.38 18.37
N SER A 110 7.80 4.20 19.18
CA SER A 110 8.95 3.35 18.82
C SER A 110 8.55 1.89 18.59
N LEU A 111 7.66 1.34 19.41
CA LEU A 111 7.13 -0.02 19.24
C LEU A 111 6.38 -0.16 17.92
N VAL A 112 5.52 0.79 17.57
CA VAL A 112 4.84 0.79 16.26
C VAL A 112 5.85 0.70 15.12
N SER A 113 6.93 1.49 15.17
CA SER A 113 7.97 1.47 14.13
C SER A 113 8.73 0.14 14.06
N ILE A 114 9.15 -0.41 15.20
CA ILE A 114 9.86 -1.69 15.26
C ILE A 114 8.98 -2.82 14.72
N TRP A 115 7.74 -2.91 15.20
CA TRP A 115 6.82 -3.96 14.78
C TRP A 115 6.33 -3.77 13.34
N SER A 116 6.23 -2.54 12.84
CA SER A 116 5.99 -2.27 11.42
C SER A 116 7.12 -2.79 10.54
N PHE A 117 8.37 -2.57 10.94
CA PHE A 117 9.51 -3.13 10.23
C PHE A 117 9.46 -4.67 10.24
N LEU A 118 9.27 -5.30 11.40
CA LEU A 118 9.16 -6.76 11.51
C LEU A 118 7.99 -7.31 10.70
N GLY A 119 6.84 -6.64 10.70
CA GLY A 119 5.69 -7.01 9.89
C GLY A 119 6.02 -7.06 8.40
N ARG A 120 6.74 -6.05 7.89
CA ARG A 120 7.19 -6.02 6.49
C ARG A 120 8.14 -7.16 6.14
N VAL A 121 9.11 -7.44 7.01
CA VAL A 121 10.08 -8.52 6.80
C VAL A 121 9.35 -9.87 6.81
N ILE A 122 8.54 -10.13 7.84
CA ILE A 122 7.84 -11.41 8.03
C ILE A 122 6.88 -11.67 6.88
N THR A 123 6.06 -10.71 6.47
CA THR A 123 5.13 -10.96 5.36
C THR A 123 5.79 -10.90 4.00
N GLY A 124 6.85 -10.12 3.81
CA GLY A 124 7.62 -10.09 2.56
C GLY A 124 8.15 -11.48 2.20
N PHE A 125 8.93 -12.09 3.10
CA PHE A 125 9.46 -13.44 2.85
C PHE A 125 8.43 -14.54 3.11
N GLY A 126 7.63 -14.40 4.17
CA GLY A 126 6.66 -15.41 4.58
C GLY A 126 5.57 -15.63 3.56
N SER A 127 5.15 -14.60 2.82
CA SER A 127 4.12 -14.76 1.78
C SER A 127 4.62 -15.56 0.58
N GLU A 128 5.90 -15.44 0.19
CA GLU A 128 6.50 -16.31 -0.83
C GLU A 128 6.52 -17.77 -0.37
N ILE A 129 7.01 -18.02 0.84
CA ILE A 129 7.13 -19.37 1.40
C ILE A 129 5.75 -20.03 1.49
N LEU A 130 4.75 -19.30 2.00
CA LEU A 130 3.39 -19.81 2.15
C LEU A 130 2.70 -20.04 0.80
N LEU A 131 2.92 -19.18 -0.18
CA LEU A 131 2.38 -19.34 -1.52
C LEU A 131 3.03 -20.55 -2.23
N GLN A 132 4.35 -20.67 -2.20
CA GLN A 132 5.07 -21.74 -2.91
C GLN A 132 4.83 -23.11 -2.29
N LYS A 133 4.88 -23.22 -0.95
CA LYS A 133 4.81 -24.50 -0.24
C LYS A 133 3.38 -24.96 0.01
N TYR A 134 2.45 -24.04 0.29
CA TYR A 134 1.09 -24.38 0.72
C TYR A 134 -0.01 -23.82 -0.18
N LYS A 135 0.34 -23.14 -1.30
CA LYS A 135 -0.61 -22.44 -2.18
C LYS A 135 -1.55 -21.51 -1.39
N PHE A 136 -1.02 -20.93 -0.31
CA PHE A 136 -1.78 -20.07 0.59
C PHE A 136 -2.04 -18.72 -0.09
N PRO A 137 -3.30 -18.30 -0.31
CA PRO A 137 -3.59 -17.06 -1.03
C PRO A 137 -3.11 -15.83 -0.25
N ARG A 138 -2.36 -14.92 -0.90
CA ARG A 138 -1.94 -13.65 -0.26
C ARG A 138 -3.10 -12.77 0.19
N PRO A 139 -4.24 -12.68 -0.53
CA PRO A 139 -5.44 -12.01 -0.04
C PRO A 139 -5.92 -12.54 1.32
N LEU A 140 -5.73 -13.84 1.60
CA LEU A 140 -6.08 -14.44 2.88
C LEU A 140 -5.14 -13.98 3.99
N MET A 141 -3.84 -13.84 3.71
CA MET A 141 -2.88 -13.28 4.67
C MET A 141 -3.27 -11.85 5.07
N ILE A 142 -3.74 -11.03 4.12
CA ILE A 142 -4.21 -9.67 4.42
C ILE A 142 -5.49 -9.72 5.29
N ALA A 143 -6.45 -10.59 4.96
CA ALA A 143 -7.67 -10.76 5.75
C ALA A 143 -7.34 -11.14 7.21
N LEU A 144 -6.43 -12.09 7.43
CA LEU A 144 -5.98 -12.50 8.76
C LEU A 144 -5.27 -11.37 9.49
N THR A 145 -4.44 -10.59 8.79
CA THR A 145 -3.77 -9.41 9.35
C THR A 145 -4.78 -8.35 9.78
N LEU A 146 -5.88 -8.16 9.05
CA LEU A 146 -6.95 -7.23 9.43
C LEU A 146 -7.78 -7.73 10.61
N ILE A 147 -8.04 -9.03 10.70
CA ILE A 147 -8.68 -9.63 11.90
C ILE A 147 -7.81 -9.38 13.13
N LEU A 148 -6.49 -9.56 13.00
CA LEU A 148 -5.55 -9.22 14.07
C LEU A 148 -5.54 -7.72 14.39
N ALA A 149 -5.63 -6.85 13.38
CA ALA A 149 -5.76 -5.40 13.59
C ALA A 149 -7.03 -5.03 14.37
N CYS A 150 -8.14 -5.76 14.17
CA CYS A 150 -9.36 -5.56 14.96
C CYS A 150 -9.10 -5.74 16.45
N VAL A 151 -8.29 -6.74 16.84
CA VAL A 151 -7.88 -6.92 18.24
C VAL A 151 -7.14 -5.68 18.74
N GLY A 152 -6.18 -5.16 17.96
CA GLY A 152 -5.48 -3.92 18.27
C GLY A 152 -6.41 -2.72 18.48
N HIS A 153 -7.42 -2.57 17.63
CA HIS A 153 -8.42 -1.50 17.77
C HIS A 153 -9.29 -1.67 19.03
N LEU A 154 -9.72 -2.89 19.33
CA LEU A 154 -10.52 -3.17 20.53
C LEU A 154 -9.73 -2.98 21.82
N LEU A 155 -8.42 -3.30 21.84
CA LEU A 155 -7.53 -3.03 22.97
C LEU A 155 -7.51 -1.53 23.32
N ILE A 156 -7.47 -0.67 22.30
CA ILE A 156 -7.56 0.79 22.48
C ILE A 156 -8.96 1.20 22.96
N ALA A 157 -10.02 0.63 22.35
CA ALA A 157 -11.39 1.00 22.67
C ALA A 157 -11.77 0.72 24.14
N PHE A 158 -11.35 -0.43 24.68
CA PHE A 158 -11.72 -0.85 26.03
C PHE A 158 -10.76 -0.37 27.12
N ASN A 159 -9.63 0.23 26.75
CA ASN A 159 -8.64 0.78 27.69
C ASN A 159 -8.29 -0.21 28.82
N ILE A 160 -7.99 -1.45 28.46
CA ILE A 160 -7.54 -2.44 29.45
C ILE A 160 -6.14 -2.08 29.97
N PRO A 161 -5.76 -2.50 31.19
CA PRO A 161 -4.40 -2.27 31.70
C PRO A 161 -3.34 -2.78 30.73
N ASN A 162 -2.34 -1.95 30.44
CA ASN A 162 -1.32 -2.20 29.41
C ASN A 162 -1.86 -2.42 27.98
N GLY A 163 -3.14 -2.13 27.73
CA GLY A 163 -3.79 -2.33 26.44
C GLY A 163 -3.16 -1.51 25.32
N LEU A 164 -2.77 -0.27 25.60
CA LEU A 164 -2.12 0.59 24.60
C LEU A 164 -0.73 0.10 24.19
N TYR A 165 0.01 -0.53 25.12
CA TYR A 165 1.29 -1.17 24.82
C TYR A 165 1.10 -2.35 23.86
N ALA A 166 0.19 -3.27 24.18
CA ALA A 166 -0.15 -4.40 23.32
C ALA A 166 -0.73 -3.95 21.97
N ALA A 167 -1.59 -2.92 21.97
CA ALA A 167 -2.14 -2.37 20.74
C ALA A 167 -1.06 -1.77 19.84
N SER A 168 -0.04 -1.10 20.39
CA SER A 168 1.07 -0.54 19.62
C SER A 168 1.86 -1.61 18.87
N ILE A 169 2.10 -2.75 19.53
CA ILE A 169 2.74 -3.93 18.93
C ILE A 169 1.88 -4.51 17.81
N VAL A 170 0.61 -4.79 18.10
CA VAL A 170 -0.34 -5.43 17.17
C VAL A 170 -0.59 -4.55 15.96
N ILE A 171 -0.94 -3.28 16.16
CA ILE A 171 -1.22 -2.32 15.07
C ILE A 171 0.05 -2.03 14.27
N GLY A 172 1.21 -1.91 14.92
CA GLY A 172 2.50 -1.75 14.25
C GLY A 172 2.77 -2.90 13.29
N PHE A 173 2.71 -4.14 13.78
CA PHE A 173 2.87 -5.35 12.96
C PHE A 173 1.88 -5.39 11.80
N CYS A 174 0.59 -5.19 12.08
CA CYS A 174 -0.45 -5.26 11.05
C CYS A 174 -0.27 -4.19 9.96
N SER A 175 0.08 -2.96 10.35
CA SER A 175 0.35 -1.87 9.40
C SER A 175 1.57 -2.17 8.53
N GLY A 176 2.63 -2.75 9.11
CA GLY A 176 3.82 -3.17 8.36
C GLY A 176 3.52 -4.31 7.38
N ALA A 177 2.86 -5.35 7.88
CA ALA A 177 2.54 -6.58 7.18
C ALA A 177 1.72 -6.36 5.89
N GLN A 178 0.86 -5.33 5.87
CA GLN A 178 -0.03 -5.03 4.76
C GLN A 178 0.69 -4.59 3.48
N TRP A 179 1.82 -3.87 3.57
CA TRP A 179 2.46 -3.28 2.39
C TRP A 179 3.06 -4.33 1.43
N PRO A 180 3.91 -5.28 1.88
CA PRO A 180 4.43 -6.32 0.99
C PRO A 180 3.34 -7.17 0.35
N LEU A 181 2.29 -7.49 1.12
CA LEU A 181 1.16 -8.25 0.62
C LEU A 181 0.40 -7.46 -0.45
N MET A 182 0.22 -6.15 -0.28
CA MET A 182 -0.41 -5.29 -1.28
C MET A 182 0.40 -5.18 -2.57
N TYR A 183 1.73 -5.04 -2.47
CA TYR A 183 2.61 -5.06 -3.64
C TYR A 183 2.40 -6.35 -4.43
N ALA A 184 2.49 -7.50 -3.75
CA ALA A 184 2.38 -8.81 -4.39
C ALA A 184 0.98 -9.06 -5.00
N VAL A 185 -0.10 -8.77 -4.26
CA VAL A 185 -1.47 -8.99 -4.77
C VAL A 185 -1.73 -8.17 -6.02
N ILE A 186 -1.34 -6.89 -6.06
CA ILE A 186 -1.61 -6.04 -7.23
C ILE A 186 -0.78 -6.50 -8.43
N SER A 187 0.50 -6.83 -8.26
CA SER A 187 1.33 -7.35 -9.37
C SER A 187 0.84 -8.71 -9.87
N GLU A 188 0.39 -9.60 -8.97
CA GLU A 188 -0.08 -10.94 -9.32
C GLU A 188 -1.43 -10.92 -10.04
N LEU A 189 -2.34 -10.00 -9.68
CA LEU A 189 -3.68 -9.98 -10.26
C LEU A 189 -3.75 -9.18 -11.56
N PHE A 190 -2.99 -8.09 -11.69
CA PHE A 190 -3.13 -7.13 -12.78
C PHE A 190 -1.91 -7.02 -13.71
N GLY A 191 -0.88 -7.81 -13.46
CA GLY A 191 0.35 -7.82 -14.25
C GLY A 191 1.31 -6.68 -13.89
N LEU A 192 2.42 -6.62 -14.62
CA LEU A 192 3.55 -5.73 -14.33
C LEU A 192 3.59 -4.50 -15.23
N LYS A 193 2.98 -4.54 -16.42
CA LYS A 193 3.08 -3.47 -17.43
C LYS A 193 2.67 -2.08 -16.94
N TYR A 194 1.58 -1.98 -16.18
CA TYR A 194 1.11 -0.72 -15.58
C TYR A 194 1.03 -0.80 -14.05
N TYR A 195 1.84 -1.66 -13.45
CA TYR A 195 1.82 -1.95 -12.01
C TYR A 195 1.87 -0.69 -11.15
N SER A 196 2.80 0.24 -11.44
CA SER A 196 2.96 1.47 -10.66
C SER A 196 1.67 2.29 -10.57
N THR A 197 0.93 2.42 -11.67
CA THR A 197 -0.33 3.19 -11.68
C THR A 197 -1.42 2.47 -10.90
N LEU A 198 -1.57 1.16 -11.12
CA LEU A 198 -2.59 0.35 -10.45
C LEU A 198 -2.33 0.23 -8.95
N TYR A 199 -1.07 0.10 -8.54
CA TYR A 199 -0.64 0.10 -7.15
C TYR A 199 -0.94 1.45 -6.47
N ASN A 200 -0.59 2.56 -7.11
CA ASN A 200 -0.88 3.89 -6.55
C ASN A 200 -2.39 4.12 -6.41
N PHE A 201 -3.20 3.67 -7.37
CA PHE A 201 -4.66 3.75 -7.25
C PHE A 201 -5.18 2.90 -6.08
N GLY A 202 -4.78 1.63 -6.00
CA GLY A 202 -5.20 0.74 -4.93
C GLY A 202 -4.81 1.27 -3.54
N THR A 203 -3.62 1.87 -3.41
CA THR A 203 -3.12 2.40 -2.14
C THR A 203 -3.59 3.82 -1.82
N MET A 204 -4.05 4.60 -2.81
CA MET A 204 -4.76 5.87 -2.60
C MET A 204 -6.02 5.70 -1.76
N ALA A 205 -6.58 4.49 -1.70
CA ALA A 205 -7.63 4.16 -0.73
C ALA A 205 -7.22 4.42 0.73
N SER A 206 -5.94 4.29 1.07
CA SER A 206 -5.42 4.46 2.43
C SER A 206 -5.59 5.89 2.97
N PRO A 207 -5.14 6.96 2.27
CA PRO A 207 -5.42 8.33 2.69
C PRO A 207 -6.92 8.67 2.66
N VAL A 208 -7.71 8.13 1.73
CA VAL A 208 -9.18 8.32 1.70
C VAL A 208 -9.81 7.74 2.97
N GLY A 209 -9.50 6.48 3.29
CA GLY A 209 -9.99 5.80 4.48
C GLY A 209 -9.53 6.48 5.76
N SER A 210 -8.25 6.84 5.84
CA SER A 210 -7.69 7.57 6.98
C SER A 210 -8.36 8.93 7.16
N TYR A 211 -8.65 9.69 6.10
CA TYR A 211 -9.38 10.95 6.23
C TYR A 211 -10.78 10.76 6.82
N ILE A 212 -11.54 9.77 6.33
CA ILE A 212 -12.90 9.49 6.81
C ILE A 212 -12.86 9.01 8.28
N LEU A 213 -11.99 8.06 8.59
CA LEU A 213 -11.91 7.49 9.94
C LEU A 213 -11.27 8.46 10.94
N ASN A 214 -10.26 9.22 10.53
CA ASN A 214 -9.60 10.18 11.41
C ASN A 214 -10.41 11.45 11.59
N VAL A 215 -10.66 12.21 10.52
CA VAL A 215 -11.28 13.53 10.63
C VAL A 215 -12.77 13.42 10.94
N ARG A 216 -13.50 12.61 10.18
CA ARG A 216 -14.96 12.56 10.28
C ARG A 216 -15.46 11.69 11.44
N THR A 217 -14.67 10.70 11.87
CA THR A 217 -15.06 9.78 12.94
C THR A 217 -14.34 10.10 14.25
N VAL A 218 -13.01 9.92 14.31
CA VAL A 218 -12.22 10.11 15.53
C VAL A 218 -12.31 11.55 16.02
N GLY A 219 -11.97 12.53 15.17
CA GLY A 219 -11.98 13.95 15.54
C GLY A 219 -13.35 14.41 16.02
N TYR A 220 -14.41 14.13 15.24
CA TYR A 220 -15.78 14.50 15.61
C TYR A 220 -16.23 13.88 16.95
N LEU A 221 -15.97 12.59 17.17
CA LEU A 221 -16.38 11.90 18.40
C LEU A 221 -15.56 12.36 19.61
N TYR A 222 -14.27 12.59 19.41
CA TYR A 222 -13.37 13.11 20.44
C TYR A 222 -13.81 14.51 20.89
N ASP A 223 -14.02 15.44 19.94
CA ASP A 223 -14.48 16.81 20.23
C ASP A 223 -15.84 16.82 20.93
N LYS A 224 -16.76 15.95 20.49
CA LYS A 224 -18.08 15.80 21.12
C LYS A 224 -17.96 15.36 22.58
N LYS A 225 -16.99 14.51 22.91
CA LYS A 225 -16.73 14.07 24.29
C LYS A 225 -16.01 15.16 25.10
N ALA A 226 -15.02 15.83 24.52
CA ALA A 226 -14.31 16.95 25.13
C ALA A 226 -15.28 18.06 25.55
N ARG A 227 -16.17 18.51 24.65
CA ARG A 227 -17.18 19.54 24.96
C ARG A 227 -18.11 19.13 26.10
N LYS A 228 -18.51 17.85 26.15
CA LYS A 228 -19.35 17.34 27.25
C LYS A 228 -18.62 17.36 28.59
N GLN A 229 -17.32 17.05 28.60
CA GLN A 229 -16.50 17.11 29.82
C GLN A 229 -16.33 18.54 30.32
N ILE A 230 -16.02 19.48 29.41
CA ILE A 230 -15.89 20.91 29.72
C ILE A 230 -17.20 21.47 30.30
N ALA A 231 -18.33 21.18 29.64
CA ALA A 231 -19.65 21.61 30.10
C ALA A 231 -20.02 21.02 31.48
N ALA A 232 -19.70 19.74 31.71
CA ALA A 232 -19.92 19.10 33.01
C ALA A 232 -19.04 19.67 34.13
N ALA A 233 -17.85 20.19 33.78
CA ALA A 233 -16.96 20.87 34.71
C ALA A 233 -17.34 22.34 34.97
N GLY A 234 -18.40 22.85 34.33
CA GLY A 234 -18.83 24.25 34.46
C GLY A 234 -17.84 25.26 33.84
N LEU A 235 -16.89 24.79 33.01
CA LEU A 235 -15.89 25.63 32.38
C LEU A 235 -16.43 26.17 31.05
N ALA A 236 -16.22 27.46 30.78
CA ALA A 236 -16.48 28.03 29.46
C ALA A 236 -15.32 27.68 28.52
N HIS A 237 -15.62 27.02 27.41
CA HIS A 237 -14.61 26.79 26.37
C HIS A 237 -14.27 28.11 25.69
N LYS A 238 -13.00 28.54 25.79
CA LYS A 238 -12.51 29.67 25.00
C LYS A 238 -12.16 29.20 23.59
N ALA A 239 -12.50 30.00 22.59
CA ALA A 239 -12.34 29.64 21.18
C ALA A 239 -10.86 29.45 20.74
N ASP A 240 -9.91 29.95 21.53
CA ASP A 240 -8.46 29.87 21.32
C ASP A 240 -7.79 28.68 22.05
N GLU A 241 -8.52 27.94 22.88
CA GLU A 241 -7.99 26.82 23.65
C GLU A 241 -8.18 25.48 22.91
N SER A 242 -7.20 24.58 22.98
CA SER A 242 -7.34 23.23 22.42
C SER A 242 -8.39 22.41 23.19
N LEU A 243 -9.33 21.78 22.48
CA LEU A 243 -10.22 20.80 23.09
C LEU A 243 -9.46 19.55 23.54
N ASN A 244 -9.39 19.32 24.84
CA ASN A 244 -8.76 18.13 25.41
C ASN A 244 -9.83 17.24 26.06
N CYS A 245 -9.75 15.93 25.79
CA CYS A 245 -10.60 14.92 26.40
C CYS A 245 -9.74 13.99 27.25
N ALA A 246 -10.21 13.70 28.47
CA ALA A 246 -9.54 12.82 29.41
C ALA A 246 -10.32 11.51 29.66
N GLY A 247 -9.59 10.40 29.74
CA GLY A 247 -10.09 9.06 30.05
C GLY A 247 -10.39 8.20 28.82
N GLY A 248 -10.53 6.89 29.05
CA GLY A 248 -10.75 5.90 27.98
C GLY A 248 -12.05 6.08 27.17
N GLN A 249 -12.99 6.89 27.65
CA GLN A 249 -14.25 7.17 26.95
C GLN A 249 -14.07 8.07 25.72
N CYS A 250 -12.94 8.79 25.61
CA CYS A 250 -12.66 9.72 24.51
C CYS A 250 -12.54 8.99 23.16
N TYR A 251 -11.88 7.83 23.16
CA TYR A 251 -11.61 7.06 21.95
C TYR A 251 -12.46 5.79 21.81
N LYS A 252 -13.15 5.35 22.88
CA LYS A 252 -13.91 4.09 22.91
C LYS A 252 -14.83 3.88 21.70
N VAL A 253 -15.76 4.80 21.46
CA VAL A 253 -16.73 4.64 20.36
C VAL A 253 -16.05 4.72 18.99
N ALA A 254 -15.10 5.63 18.82
CA ALA A 254 -14.37 5.78 17.57
C ALA A 254 -13.59 4.50 17.21
N PHE A 255 -12.91 3.89 18.19
CA PHE A 255 -12.15 2.67 17.96
C PHE A 255 -13.01 1.41 17.82
N ILE A 256 -14.22 1.39 18.38
CA ILE A 256 -15.22 0.36 18.03
C ILE A 256 -15.62 0.49 16.55
N ILE A 257 -15.90 1.71 16.06
CA ILE A 257 -16.24 1.94 14.66
C ILE A 257 -15.07 1.57 13.74
N ILE A 258 -13.84 1.95 14.09
CA ILE A 258 -12.65 1.56 13.32
C ILE A 258 -12.46 0.04 13.33
N GLY A 259 -12.67 -0.63 14.46
CA GLY A 259 -12.64 -2.09 14.54
C GLY A 259 -13.68 -2.76 13.63
N LEU A 260 -14.91 -2.24 13.60
CA LEU A 260 -15.96 -2.72 12.71
C LEU A 260 -15.64 -2.45 11.23
N ALA A 261 -15.06 -1.29 10.91
CA ALA A 261 -14.59 -0.97 9.56
C ALA A 261 -13.46 -1.92 9.12
N ALA A 262 -12.51 -2.21 10.01
CA ALA A 262 -11.43 -3.17 9.74
C ALA A 262 -11.97 -4.59 9.54
N ALA A 263 -12.97 -5.02 10.32
CA ALA A 263 -13.65 -6.30 10.15
C ALA A 263 -14.40 -6.39 8.81
N PHE A 264 -15.06 -5.30 8.39
CA PHE A 264 -15.64 -5.20 7.06
C PHE A 264 -14.57 -5.26 5.96
N GLY A 265 -13.43 -4.59 6.15
CA GLY A 265 -12.28 -4.72 5.26
C GLY A 265 -11.78 -6.16 5.14
N ALA A 266 -11.69 -6.89 6.27
CA ALA A 266 -11.32 -8.30 6.27
C ALA A 266 -12.34 -9.16 5.51
N LEU A 267 -13.64 -8.87 5.62
CA LEU A 267 -14.68 -9.53 4.84
C LEU A 267 -14.49 -9.28 3.34
N MET A 268 -14.20 -8.05 2.92
CA MET A 268 -13.93 -7.73 1.51
C MET A 268 -12.69 -8.47 0.98
N TRP A 269 -11.63 -8.59 1.80
CA TRP A 269 -10.49 -9.44 1.46
C TRP A 269 -10.87 -10.92 1.36
N ALA A 270 -11.73 -11.43 2.23
CA ALA A 270 -12.23 -12.80 2.15
C ALA A 270 -13.07 -13.03 0.87
N VAL A 271 -13.86 -12.05 0.44
CA VAL A 271 -14.54 -12.09 -0.87
C VAL A 271 -13.51 -12.20 -1.99
N LEU A 272 -12.43 -11.42 -1.94
CA LEU A 272 -11.35 -11.50 -2.92
C LEU A 272 -10.65 -12.88 -2.91
N VAL A 273 -10.44 -13.49 -1.74
CA VAL A 273 -9.92 -14.87 -1.62
C VAL A 273 -10.81 -15.85 -2.39
N VAL A 274 -12.12 -15.79 -2.21
CA VAL A 274 -13.06 -16.68 -2.91
C VAL A 274 -12.99 -16.47 -4.42
N ARG A 275 -12.91 -15.21 -4.87
CA ARG A 275 -12.84 -14.86 -6.30
C ARG A 275 -11.52 -15.26 -6.96
N THR A 276 -10.42 -15.21 -6.22
CA THR A 276 -9.07 -15.51 -6.71
C THR A 276 -8.64 -16.95 -6.39
N ARG A 277 -9.51 -17.76 -5.78
CA ARG A 277 -9.19 -19.14 -5.35
C ARG A 277 -8.63 -20.01 -6.48
N LYS A 278 -9.25 -19.96 -7.68
CA LYS A 278 -8.78 -20.74 -8.84
C LYS A 278 -7.37 -20.31 -9.27
N PHE A 279 -7.13 -19.01 -9.32
CA PHE A 279 -5.84 -18.43 -9.67
C PHE A 279 -4.74 -18.84 -8.66
N TYR A 280 -4.99 -18.70 -7.36
CA TYR A 280 -4.03 -19.10 -6.32
C TYR A 280 -3.85 -20.62 -6.16
N SER A 281 -4.83 -21.43 -6.59
CA SER A 281 -4.69 -22.89 -6.63
C SER A 281 -3.87 -23.40 -7.81
N SER A 282 -3.77 -22.62 -8.90
CA SER A 282 -2.94 -22.95 -10.06
C SER A 282 -1.46 -22.63 -9.82
N ASP A 283 -0.58 -23.13 -10.69
CA ASP A 283 0.84 -22.82 -10.61
C ASP A 283 1.15 -21.45 -11.24
N ILE A 284 0.93 -20.37 -10.46
CA ILE A 284 1.10 -18.97 -10.90
C ILE A 284 2.50 -18.73 -11.51
N TYR A 285 3.53 -19.40 -10.98
CA TYR A 285 4.92 -19.24 -11.44
C TYR A 285 5.28 -20.10 -12.66
N LYS A 286 4.39 -20.97 -13.14
CA LYS A 286 4.67 -21.84 -14.28
C LYS A 286 4.95 -21.01 -15.54
N LYS A 287 4.10 -20.01 -15.82
CA LYS A 287 4.23 -19.12 -16.97
C LYS A 287 5.56 -18.36 -16.97
N PHE A 288 5.92 -17.72 -15.85
CA PHE A 288 7.20 -17.00 -15.73
C PHE A 288 8.43 -17.92 -15.88
N ARG A 289 8.32 -19.18 -15.44
CA ARG A 289 9.39 -20.17 -15.61
C ARG A 289 9.50 -20.66 -17.06
N GLU A 290 8.40 -20.70 -17.79
CA GLU A 290 8.36 -21.06 -19.20
C GLU A 290 8.90 -19.90 -20.06
N GLU A 291 8.47 -18.66 -19.81
CA GLU A 291 8.97 -17.45 -20.48
C GLU A 291 10.48 -17.26 -20.26
N GLY A 292 10.96 -17.37 -19.00
CA GLY A 292 12.40 -17.24 -18.72
C GLY A 292 13.26 -18.36 -19.34
N LYS A 293 12.67 -19.53 -19.64
CA LYS A 293 13.36 -20.57 -20.40
C LYS A 293 13.41 -20.25 -21.88
N THR A 294 12.31 -19.78 -22.47
CA THR A 294 12.25 -19.40 -23.89
C THR A 294 13.16 -18.20 -24.18
N ASP A 295 13.21 -17.22 -23.28
CA ASP A 295 14.12 -16.08 -23.40
C ASP A 295 15.58 -16.53 -23.31
N GLY A 296 15.91 -17.39 -22.33
CA GLY A 296 17.25 -17.96 -22.19
C GLY A 296 17.67 -18.84 -23.37
N GLU A 297 16.77 -19.65 -23.93
CA GLU A 297 17.02 -20.44 -25.14
C GLU A 297 17.22 -19.55 -26.37
N SER A 298 16.47 -18.44 -26.48
CA SER A 298 16.62 -17.45 -27.55
C SER A 298 17.96 -16.70 -27.46
N GLU A 299 18.40 -16.37 -26.24
CA GLU A 299 19.68 -15.72 -25.98
C GLU A 299 20.87 -16.66 -26.26
N VAL A 300 20.75 -17.94 -25.87
CA VAL A 300 21.76 -18.98 -26.17
C VAL A 300 21.83 -19.25 -27.69
N ALA A 301 20.70 -19.28 -28.39
CA ALA A 301 20.68 -19.43 -29.85
C ALA A 301 21.33 -18.23 -30.57
N LYS A 302 21.08 -16.99 -30.10
CA LYS A 302 21.76 -15.78 -30.61
C LYS A 302 23.27 -15.85 -30.42
N ASN A 303 23.72 -16.19 -29.22
CA ASN A 303 25.15 -16.28 -28.90
C ASN A 303 25.85 -17.40 -29.70
N GLN A 304 25.18 -18.52 -29.97
CA GLN A 304 25.73 -19.57 -30.83
C GLN A 304 25.80 -19.16 -32.30
N SER A 305 24.87 -18.34 -32.80
CA SER A 305 24.91 -17.82 -34.16
C SER A 305 26.04 -16.81 -34.38
N GLU A 306 26.32 -15.93 -33.40
CA GLU A 306 27.48 -15.01 -33.46
C GLU A 306 28.82 -15.74 -33.37
N VAL A 307 28.92 -16.82 -32.59
CA VAL A 307 30.13 -17.66 -32.52
C VAL A 307 30.32 -18.50 -33.79
N GLY A 308 29.24 -18.84 -34.50
CA GLY A 308 29.27 -19.51 -35.80
C GLY A 308 29.81 -18.62 -36.93
N ASP A 309 29.53 -17.32 -36.88
CA ASP A 309 29.97 -16.34 -37.88
C ASP A 309 31.46 -15.92 -37.70
N LEU A 310 32.03 -16.17 -36.52
CA LEU A 310 33.45 -15.95 -36.22
C LEU A 310 34.37 -17.12 -36.63
N ARG A 311 33.83 -18.23 -37.16
CA ARG A 311 34.65 -19.30 -37.75
C ARG A 311 34.60 -19.28 -39.27
N VAL A 312 35.76 -18.92 -39.81
CA VAL A 312 36.33 -19.23 -41.14
C VAL A 312 36.29 -18.07 -42.16
N PRO A 313 37.44 -17.37 -42.35
CA PRO A 313 38.04 -17.27 -43.66
C PRO A 313 38.88 -18.54 -43.89
N ARG A 314 38.46 -19.37 -44.84
CA ARG A 314 39.30 -20.44 -45.41
C ARG A 314 39.91 -19.85 -46.66
N ASN A 315 41.24 -19.95 -46.69
CA ASN A 315 42.20 -19.59 -47.74
C ASN A 315 42.69 -18.14 -47.71
#